data_AF-A0A813HGG6-F1
#
_entry.id   AF-A0A813HGG6-F1
#
_cell.length_a   1.000
_cell.length_b   1.000
_cell.length_c   1.000
_cell.angle_alpha   90.00
_cell.angle_beta   90.00
_cell.angle_gamma   90.00
#
_symmetry.space_group_name_H-M   'P 1'
#
loop_
_entity.id
_entity.type
_entity.pdbx_description
1 polymer ?
#
loop_
_entity_poly.entity_id
_entity_poly.type
_entity_poly.pdbx_seq_one_letter_code
_entity_poly.pdbx_strand_id
1 'polypeptide(L)'
;LVESTDIGNVKGQSLDRGASWPLLELCFKEAMPTFSFPFPSAKDRQSMEGNDTHIDEGEENAGREGQLIAVEVARCAVQAKQVEMTTLVEMERLRQTGSTERLRLVEESRSHRIGHMASVAKAALEQHHITERERISSRAETERAAIAAQAREAELQALQPRPRPILSHWLLLWMLFGQRQGAAPPAVSTMAALVLLRQIWGPSGTLLPSSTSALGIFLRKAWRKLLALAMRRTFGSLQETPRVHSRELTARFSVESQKLSASIPASSSKVAAPKIESPALQPPNWSGDEKKRPLGQDLTDPVFDEYAEVLQRHGYDREVLADLKEEDVEEMLRLIECKPGHRVRFRAALRSTLR
;
A
#
# COMPACT_ATOMS: atom_id res chain seq x y z
N LEU A 1 6.64 18.02 -0.91
CA LEU A 1 5.99 17.45 -2.11
C LEU A 1 4.70 16.83 -1.65
N VAL A 2 3.68 17.67 -1.54
CA VAL A 2 2.32 17.32 -1.13
C VAL A 2 1.51 17.48 -2.39
N GLU A 3 1.16 16.38 -3.03
CA GLU A 3 0.30 16.37 -4.21
C GLU A 3 -1.14 16.26 -3.74
N SER A 4 -1.85 17.35 -3.99
CA SER A 4 -3.28 17.55 -3.81
C SER A 4 -4.06 16.59 -4.71
N THR A 5 -4.84 15.69 -4.13
CA THR A 5 -5.82 14.90 -4.87
C THR A 5 -7.03 15.76 -5.20
N ASP A 6 -7.17 16.06 -6.49
CA ASP A 6 -8.35 16.66 -7.10
C ASP A 6 -9.61 15.82 -6.85
N ILE A 7 -10.60 16.44 -6.23
CA ILE A 7 -11.96 15.90 -6.11
C ILE A 7 -12.65 16.16 -7.44
N GLY A 8 -12.56 15.17 -8.32
CA GLY A 8 -13.23 15.12 -9.61
C GLY A 8 -14.77 15.06 -9.45
N ASN A 9 -15.37 16.17 -9.83
CA ASN A 9 -16.80 16.45 -10.01
C ASN A 9 -17.58 15.32 -10.71
N VAL A 10 -18.40 14.58 -9.95
CA VAL A 10 -19.32 13.57 -10.50
C VAL A 10 -20.55 14.29 -11.07
N LYS A 11 -20.53 14.51 -12.39
CA LYS A 11 -21.73 14.88 -13.15
C LYS A 11 -22.78 13.77 -12.99
N GLY A 12 -23.91 14.13 -12.38
CA GLY A 12 -25.10 13.28 -12.33
C GLY A 12 -25.56 12.92 -13.74
N GLN A 13 -25.39 11.66 -14.10
CA GLN A 13 -26.10 11.04 -15.21
C GLN A 13 -27.53 10.78 -14.74
N SER A 14 -28.48 11.49 -15.34
CA SER A 14 -29.90 11.14 -15.23
C SER A 14 -30.08 9.75 -15.83
N LEU A 15 -30.49 8.81 -14.99
CA LEU A 15 -30.97 7.51 -15.44
C LEU A 15 -32.27 7.74 -16.22
N ASP A 16 -32.16 7.65 -17.54
CA ASP A 16 -33.28 7.50 -18.47
C ASP A 16 -34.10 6.27 -18.06
N ARG A 17 -35.17 6.52 -17.28
CA ARG A 17 -36.26 5.57 -17.06
C ARG A 17 -37.19 5.64 -18.26
N GLY A 18 -36.81 5.00 -19.36
CA GLY A 18 -37.64 5.02 -20.55
C GLY A 18 -37.25 3.97 -21.56
N ALA A 19 -37.63 2.71 -21.32
CA ALA A 19 -38.01 1.73 -22.36
C ALA A 19 -38.03 0.30 -21.78
N SER A 20 -39.11 -0.08 -21.12
CA SER A 20 -39.44 -1.51 -20.93
C SER A 20 -40.91 -1.73 -20.58
N TRP A 21 -41.82 -1.03 -21.28
CA TRP A 21 -43.26 -1.26 -21.15
C TRP A 21 -44.02 -1.69 -22.43
N PRO A 22 -43.48 -1.68 -23.67
CA PRO A 22 -44.31 -2.04 -24.83
C PRO A 22 -44.47 -3.56 -25.07
N LEU A 23 -43.71 -4.43 -24.40
CA LEU A 23 -43.79 -5.88 -24.64
C LEU A 23 -44.85 -6.60 -23.80
N LEU A 24 -45.22 -6.09 -22.63
CA LEU A 24 -46.27 -6.70 -21.79
C LEU A 24 -47.69 -6.28 -22.21
N GLU A 25 -47.83 -5.15 -22.90
CA GLU A 25 -49.12 -4.69 -23.42
C GLU A 25 -49.57 -5.49 -24.67
N LEU A 26 -48.63 -6.09 -25.40
CA LEU A 26 -48.90 -6.97 -26.53
C LEU A 26 -49.41 -8.36 -26.09
N CYS A 27 -48.87 -8.92 -25.00
CA CYS A 27 -49.37 -10.21 -24.48
C CYS A 27 -50.76 -10.11 -23.83
N PHE A 28 -51.16 -8.94 -23.33
CA PHE A 28 -52.47 -8.77 -22.69
C PHE A 28 -53.61 -8.56 -23.70
N LYS A 29 -53.30 -8.10 -24.92
CA LYS A 29 -54.30 -7.94 -26.00
C LYS A 29 -54.60 -9.24 -26.75
N GLU A 30 -53.70 -10.21 -26.78
CA GLU A 30 -53.92 -11.50 -27.44
C GLU A 30 -54.61 -12.56 -26.58
N ALA A 31 -54.70 -12.37 -25.25
CA ALA A 31 -55.26 -13.35 -24.33
C ALA A 31 -56.71 -13.08 -23.87
N MET A 32 -57.35 -12.01 -24.36
CA MET A 32 -58.78 -11.78 -24.14
C MET A 32 -59.54 -12.26 -25.37
N PRO A 33 -60.06 -13.51 -25.41
CA PRO A 33 -61.04 -13.87 -26.41
C PRO A 33 -62.22 -12.92 -26.21
N THR A 34 -62.47 -12.05 -27.18
CA THR A 34 -63.77 -11.39 -27.33
C THR A 34 -64.81 -12.50 -27.40
N PHE A 35 -65.39 -12.83 -26.25
CA PHE A 35 -66.53 -13.71 -26.11
C PHE A 35 -67.75 -12.93 -26.62
N SER A 36 -67.83 -12.81 -27.94
CA SER A 36 -69.05 -12.38 -28.62
C SER A 36 -70.06 -13.50 -28.43
N PHE A 37 -70.94 -13.36 -27.44
CA PHE A 37 -72.14 -14.18 -27.38
C PHE A 37 -72.89 -14.00 -28.71
N PRO A 38 -73.18 -15.09 -29.45
CA PRO A 38 -74.02 -14.99 -30.62
C PRO A 38 -75.44 -14.66 -30.11
N PHE A 39 -75.78 -13.38 -30.09
CA PHE A 39 -77.19 -13.01 -30.06
C PHE A 39 -77.82 -13.58 -31.32
N PRO A 40 -78.90 -14.36 -31.23
CA PRO A 40 -79.60 -14.84 -32.41
C PRO A 40 -80.03 -13.63 -33.22
N SER A 41 -79.45 -13.51 -34.41
CA SER A 41 -79.77 -12.47 -35.38
C SER A 41 -81.27 -12.54 -35.67
N ALA A 42 -81.97 -11.41 -35.53
CA ALA A 42 -83.42 -11.29 -35.72
C ALA A 42 -83.90 -11.60 -37.15
N LYS A 43 -83.02 -12.12 -38.02
CA LYS A 43 -83.28 -12.40 -39.44
C LYS A 43 -83.80 -13.80 -39.75
N ASP A 44 -83.76 -14.74 -38.82
CA ASP A 44 -84.19 -16.14 -39.06
C ASP A 44 -85.63 -16.44 -38.58
N ARG A 45 -86.45 -15.41 -38.32
CA ARG A 45 -87.86 -15.58 -37.87
C ARG A 45 -88.92 -15.41 -38.97
N GLN A 46 -88.54 -15.31 -40.24
CA GLN A 46 -89.49 -15.15 -41.35
C GLN A 46 -89.48 -16.36 -42.29
N SER A 47 -89.99 -17.51 -41.84
CA SER A 47 -90.43 -18.58 -42.75
C SER A 47 -91.12 -19.74 -42.01
N MET A 48 -92.25 -19.48 -41.35
CA MET A 48 -93.31 -20.50 -41.22
C MET A 48 -94.60 -19.80 -40.79
N GLU A 49 -95.30 -19.26 -41.78
CA GLU A 49 -96.69 -18.86 -41.67
C GLU A 49 -97.49 -19.91 -42.43
N GLY A 50 -98.39 -20.61 -41.73
CA GLY A 50 -99.36 -21.51 -42.33
C GLY A 50 -99.47 -22.86 -41.61
N ASN A 51 -100.21 -22.90 -40.50
CA ASN A 51 -101.43 -23.69 -40.47
C ASN A 51 -102.27 -23.39 -39.22
N ASP A 52 -103.58 -23.34 -39.46
CA ASP A 52 -104.61 -22.90 -38.54
C ASP A 52 -104.91 -23.87 -37.39
N THR A 53 -105.23 -23.24 -36.25
CA THR A 53 -106.22 -23.63 -35.24
C THR A 53 -106.08 -24.98 -34.53
N HIS A 54 -105.34 -24.97 -33.43
CA HIS A 54 -105.83 -25.55 -32.17
C HIS A 54 -105.30 -24.72 -31.01
N ILE A 55 -106.15 -23.82 -30.50
CA ILE A 55 -105.97 -23.19 -29.20
C ILE A 55 -106.25 -24.29 -28.17
N ASP A 56 -105.32 -24.54 -27.25
CA ASP A 56 -105.65 -24.76 -25.84
C ASP A 56 -104.38 -24.93 -24.98
N GLU A 57 -104.17 -23.94 -24.10
CA GLU A 57 -103.47 -23.97 -22.81
C GLU A 57 -101.96 -24.30 -22.74
N GLY A 58 -101.30 -24.74 -23.82
CA GLY A 58 -99.87 -25.10 -23.82
C GLY A 58 -98.86 -23.92 -23.87
N GLU A 59 -99.25 -22.76 -24.41
CA GLU A 59 -98.31 -21.64 -24.65
C GLU A 59 -97.99 -20.82 -23.38
N GLU A 60 -98.89 -20.78 -22.40
CA GLU A 60 -98.65 -20.00 -21.17
C GLU A 60 -97.56 -20.63 -20.28
N ASN A 61 -97.39 -21.95 -20.31
CA ASN A 61 -96.34 -22.65 -19.57
C ASN A 61 -94.96 -22.53 -20.23
N ALA A 62 -94.88 -22.55 -21.56
CA ALA A 62 -93.62 -22.37 -22.28
C ALA A 62 -92.99 -20.98 -22.03
N GLY A 63 -93.83 -19.94 -21.87
CA GLY A 63 -93.38 -18.60 -21.50
C GLY A 63 -92.80 -18.51 -20.08
N ARG A 64 -93.38 -19.24 -19.12
CA ARG A 64 -92.90 -19.27 -17.73
C ARG A 64 -91.59 -20.05 -17.58
N GLU A 65 -91.45 -21.17 -18.29
CA GLU A 65 -90.20 -21.94 -18.30
C GLU A 65 -89.05 -21.15 -18.94
N GLY A 66 -89.31 -20.43 -20.04
CA GLY A 66 -88.32 -19.53 -20.65
C GLY A 66 -87.86 -18.41 -19.72
N GLN A 67 -88.77 -17.85 -18.91
CA GLN A 67 -88.43 -16.84 -17.91
C GLN A 67 -87.57 -17.42 -16.77
N LEU A 68 -87.88 -18.62 -16.28
CA LEU A 68 -87.08 -19.28 -15.24
C LEU A 68 -85.65 -19.55 -15.72
N ILE A 69 -85.50 -20.07 -16.95
CA ILE A 69 -84.19 -20.31 -17.56
C ILE A 69 -83.41 -19.00 -17.72
N ALA A 70 -84.07 -17.92 -18.17
CA ALA A 70 -83.42 -16.61 -18.30
C ALA A 70 -82.94 -16.06 -16.94
N VAL A 71 -83.72 -16.24 -15.88
CA VAL A 71 -83.34 -15.83 -14.52
C VAL A 71 -82.16 -16.64 -13.99
N GLU A 72 -82.14 -17.95 -14.24
CA GLU A 72 -81.00 -18.80 -13.84
C GLU A 72 -79.72 -18.45 -14.61
N VAL A 73 -79.81 -18.22 -15.92
CA VAL A 73 -78.67 -17.77 -16.73
C VAL A 73 -78.15 -16.41 -16.25
N ALA A 74 -79.05 -15.46 -15.96
CA ALA A 74 -78.67 -14.17 -15.40
C ALA A 74 -77.98 -14.32 -14.04
N ARG A 75 -78.48 -15.21 -13.17
CA ARG A 75 -77.86 -15.52 -11.87
C ARG A 75 -76.46 -16.11 -12.04
N CYS A 76 -76.28 -17.07 -12.95
CA CYS A 76 -74.97 -17.65 -13.26
C CYS A 76 -74.00 -16.60 -13.81
N ALA A 77 -74.47 -15.70 -14.68
CA ALA A 77 -73.66 -14.61 -15.23
C ALA A 77 -73.21 -13.62 -14.14
N VAL A 78 -74.10 -13.27 -13.20
CA VAL A 78 -73.76 -12.42 -12.05
C VAL A 78 -72.73 -13.10 -11.15
N GLN A 79 -72.89 -14.41 -10.88
CA GLN A 79 -71.93 -15.17 -10.09
C GLN A 79 -70.56 -15.26 -10.78
N ALA A 80 -70.52 -15.51 -12.09
CA ALA A 80 -69.28 -15.52 -12.86
C ALA A 80 -68.58 -14.16 -12.79
N LYS A 81 -69.32 -13.04 -12.97
CA LYS A 81 -68.77 -11.69 -12.84
C LYS A 81 -68.29 -11.36 -11.45
N GLN A 82 -68.97 -11.86 -10.42
CA GLN A 82 -68.53 -11.71 -9.03
C GLN A 82 -67.20 -12.43 -8.81
N VAL A 83 -67.06 -13.66 -9.29
CA VAL A 83 -65.80 -14.42 -9.20
C VAL A 83 -64.68 -13.70 -9.95
N GLU A 84 -64.91 -13.25 -11.19
CA GLU A 84 -63.94 -12.47 -11.97
C GLU A 84 -63.48 -11.20 -11.23
N MET A 85 -64.41 -10.45 -10.62
CA MET A 85 -64.05 -9.26 -9.86
C MET A 85 -63.22 -9.61 -8.63
N THR A 86 -63.57 -10.68 -7.90
CA THR A 86 -62.79 -11.09 -6.72
C THR A 86 -61.38 -11.54 -7.10
N THR A 87 -61.20 -12.28 -8.20
CA THR A 87 -59.87 -12.73 -8.63
C THR A 87 -59.00 -11.57 -9.10
N LEU A 88 -59.56 -10.57 -9.80
CA LEU A 88 -58.82 -9.37 -10.20
C LEU A 88 -58.33 -8.56 -8.99
N VAL A 89 -59.16 -8.41 -7.96
CA VAL A 89 -58.77 -7.74 -6.70
C VAL A 89 -57.65 -8.50 -5.99
N GLU A 90 -57.74 -9.83 -5.91
CA GLU A 90 -56.68 -10.66 -5.31
C GLU A 90 -55.38 -10.61 -6.12
N MET A 91 -55.46 -10.61 -7.45
CA MET A 91 -54.29 -10.46 -8.31
C MET A 91 -53.58 -9.13 -8.10
N GLU A 92 -54.31 -8.01 -8.04
CA GLU A 92 -53.69 -6.70 -7.80
C GLU A 92 -53.12 -6.60 -6.38
N ARG A 93 -53.79 -7.18 -5.37
CA ARG A 93 -53.26 -7.28 -4.01
C ARG A 93 -51.93 -8.04 -4.00
N LEU A 94 -51.88 -9.22 -4.63
CA LEU A 94 -50.66 -10.03 -4.72
C LEU A 94 -49.54 -9.30 -5.46
N ARG A 95 -49.89 -8.54 -6.51
CA ARG A 95 -48.94 -7.69 -7.26
C ARG A 95 -48.37 -6.58 -6.38
N GLN A 96 -49.21 -5.92 -5.59
CA GLN A 96 -48.79 -4.88 -4.66
C GLN A 96 -47.89 -5.46 -3.56
N THR A 97 -48.28 -6.56 -2.92
CA THR A 97 -47.44 -7.23 -1.91
C THR A 97 -46.11 -7.68 -2.50
N GLY A 98 -46.12 -8.31 -3.68
CA GLY A 98 -44.89 -8.75 -4.34
C GLY A 98 -43.97 -7.59 -4.71
N SER A 99 -44.50 -6.43 -5.10
CA SER A 99 -43.67 -5.24 -5.38
C SER A 99 -43.07 -4.64 -4.11
N THR A 100 -43.81 -4.59 -3.00
CA THR A 100 -43.31 -4.12 -1.71
C THR A 100 -42.23 -5.04 -1.12
N GLU A 101 -42.40 -6.36 -1.23
CA GLU A 101 -41.40 -7.32 -0.76
C GLU A 101 -40.11 -7.25 -1.57
N ARG A 102 -40.19 -7.13 -2.90
CA ARG A 102 -39.01 -6.92 -3.74
C ARG A 102 -38.25 -5.65 -3.37
N LEU A 103 -38.96 -4.55 -3.13
CA LEU A 103 -38.34 -3.29 -2.71
C LEU A 103 -37.67 -3.44 -1.34
N ARG A 104 -38.33 -4.09 -0.38
CA ARG A 104 -37.75 -4.41 0.93
C ARG A 104 -36.47 -5.23 0.81
N LEU A 105 -36.45 -6.30 0.01
CA LEU A 105 -35.26 -7.14 -0.18
C LEU A 105 -34.10 -6.36 -0.81
N VAL A 106 -34.39 -5.46 -1.75
CA VAL A 106 -33.38 -4.59 -2.38
C VAL A 106 -32.80 -3.61 -1.35
N GLU A 107 -33.63 -3.00 -0.50
CA GLU A 107 -33.21 -2.09 0.56
C GLU A 107 -32.40 -2.81 1.66
N GLU A 108 -32.80 -4.02 2.04
CA GLU A 108 -32.07 -4.87 2.99
C GLU A 108 -30.69 -5.25 2.43
N SER A 109 -30.62 -5.68 1.17
CA SER A 109 -29.37 -5.98 0.47
C SER A 109 -28.47 -4.74 0.34
N ARG A 110 -29.05 -3.56 0.10
CA ARG A 110 -28.32 -2.28 0.08
C ARG A 110 -27.76 -1.94 1.47
N SER A 111 -28.57 -2.10 2.51
CA SER A 111 -28.17 -1.85 3.90
C SER A 111 -27.05 -2.77 4.33
N HIS A 112 -27.11 -4.06 3.95
CA HIS A 112 -26.07 -5.03 4.25
C HIS A 112 -24.74 -4.69 3.56
N ARG A 113 -24.78 -4.24 2.29
CA ARG A 113 -23.58 -3.77 1.57
C ARG A 113 -22.95 -2.55 2.24
N ILE A 114 -23.77 -1.57 2.61
CA ILE A 114 -23.29 -0.36 3.31
C ILE A 114 -22.69 -0.74 4.67
N GLY A 115 -23.33 -1.64 5.42
CA GLY A 115 -22.81 -2.15 6.69
C GLY A 115 -21.45 -2.84 6.53
N HIS A 116 -21.29 -3.67 5.51
CA HIS A 116 -20.02 -4.33 5.21
C HIS A 116 -18.93 -3.32 4.82
N MET A 117 -19.24 -2.32 3.98
CA MET A 117 -18.29 -1.25 3.64
C MET A 117 -17.88 -0.45 4.87
N ALA A 118 -18.83 -0.13 5.76
CA ALA A 118 -18.54 0.57 7.01
C ALA A 118 -17.64 -0.25 7.94
N SER A 119 -17.86 -1.57 8.05
CA SER A 119 -16.98 -2.44 8.84
C SER A 119 -15.57 -2.54 8.27
N VAL A 120 -15.42 -2.62 6.94
CA VAL A 120 -14.11 -2.65 6.28
C VAL A 120 -13.39 -1.30 6.48
N ALA A 121 -14.09 -0.18 6.30
CA ALA A 121 -13.53 1.15 6.53
C ALA A 121 -13.08 1.34 7.98
N LYS A 122 -13.86 0.85 8.95
CA LYS A 122 -13.48 0.87 10.37
C LYS A 122 -12.21 0.06 10.63
N ALA A 123 -12.13 -1.16 10.11
CA ALA A 123 -10.94 -2.01 10.26
C ALA A 123 -9.70 -1.37 9.62
N ALA A 124 -9.85 -0.75 8.45
CA ALA A 124 -8.77 -0.04 7.78
C ALA A 124 -8.25 1.16 8.59
N LEU A 125 -9.15 1.94 9.20
CA LEU A 125 -8.79 3.06 10.07
C LEU A 125 -8.09 2.58 11.35
N GLU A 126 -8.56 1.49 11.96
CA GLU A 126 -7.91 0.89 13.13
C GLU A 126 -6.49 0.43 12.80
N GLN A 127 -6.29 -0.25 11.67
CA GLN A 127 -4.95 -0.62 11.18
C GLN A 127 -4.08 0.59 10.89
N HIS A 128 -4.62 1.63 10.26
CA HIS A 128 -3.90 2.88 10.01
C HIS A 128 -3.42 3.51 11.32
N HIS A 129 -4.27 3.61 12.34
CA HIS A 129 -3.87 4.15 13.63
C HIS A 129 -2.81 3.31 14.36
N ILE A 130 -2.85 1.97 14.22
CA ILE A 130 -1.80 1.10 14.76
C ILE A 130 -0.47 1.37 14.07
N THR A 131 -0.45 1.38 12.74
CA THR A 131 0.77 1.64 11.96
C THR A 131 1.34 3.04 12.21
N GLU A 132 0.48 4.04 12.39
CA GLU A 132 0.89 5.40 12.73
C GLU A 132 1.55 5.47 14.12
N ARG A 133 1.00 4.75 15.11
CA ARG A 133 1.59 4.67 16.45
C ARG A 133 2.96 3.97 16.42
N GLU A 134 3.09 2.89 15.68
CA GLU A 134 4.37 2.18 15.48
C GLU A 134 5.41 3.05 14.76
N ARG A 135 4.95 3.87 13.80
CA ARG A 135 5.81 4.84 13.11
C ARG A 135 6.30 5.94 14.05
N ILE A 136 5.45 6.43 14.94
CA ILE A 136 5.83 7.42 15.96
C ILE A 136 6.80 6.80 16.97
N SER A 137 6.56 5.57 17.44
CA SER A 137 7.46 4.90 18.39
C SER A 137 8.84 4.61 17.80
N SER A 138 8.90 4.07 16.57
CA SER A 138 10.17 3.82 15.87
C SER A 138 10.94 5.12 15.59
N ARG A 139 10.24 6.20 15.24
CA ARG A 139 10.87 7.52 15.11
C ARG A 139 11.44 8.01 16.44
N ALA A 140 10.68 7.89 17.54
CA ALA A 140 11.16 8.29 18.86
C ALA A 140 12.38 7.47 19.30
N GLU A 141 12.43 6.17 18.99
CA GLU A 141 13.59 5.32 19.26
C GLU A 141 14.83 5.72 18.46
N THR A 142 14.67 6.00 17.16
CA THR A 142 15.80 6.45 16.32
C THR A 142 16.32 7.82 16.76
N GLU A 143 15.44 8.74 17.16
CA GLU A 143 15.83 10.04 17.71
C GLU A 143 16.59 9.89 19.04
N ARG A 144 16.13 9.02 19.96
CA ARG A 144 16.86 8.71 21.20
C ARG A 144 18.24 8.09 20.93
N ALA A 145 18.32 7.16 19.97
CA ALA A 145 19.58 6.53 19.59
C ALA A 145 20.56 7.54 18.96
N ALA A 146 20.06 8.46 18.12
CA ALA A 146 20.86 9.53 17.53
C ALA A 146 21.39 10.50 18.59
N ILE A 147 20.56 10.91 19.55
CA ILE A 147 20.99 11.76 20.68
C ILE A 147 22.05 11.05 21.52
N ALA A 148 21.85 9.76 21.82
CA ALA A 148 22.83 8.97 22.58
C ALA A 148 24.17 8.81 21.83
N ALA A 149 24.13 8.65 20.51
CA ALA A 149 25.33 8.59 19.68
C ALA A 149 26.08 9.94 19.68
N GLN A 150 25.36 11.05 19.48
CA GLN A 150 25.94 12.40 19.54
C GLN A 150 26.53 12.72 20.91
N ALA A 151 25.87 12.30 22.00
CA ALA A 151 26.40 12.47 23.36
C ALA A 151 27.73 11.72 23.54
N ARG A 152 27.83 10.48 23.04
CA ARG A 152 29.09 9.70 23.07
C ARG A 152 30.18 10.34 22.23
N GLU A 153 29.85 10.86 21.06
CA GLU A 153 30.82 11.59 20.22
C GLU A 153 31.34 12.84 20.92
N ALA A 154 30.46 13.59 21.60
CA ALA A 154 30.83 14.77 22.37
C ALA A 154 31.74 14.41 23.57
N GLU A 155 31.45 13.31 24.28
CA GLU A 155 32.32 12.79 25.35
C GLU A 155 33.71 12.39 24.82
N LEU A 156 33.76 11.68 23.69
CA LEU A 156 35.02 11.31 23.05
C LEU A 156 35.81 12.55 22.59
N GLN A 157 35.14 13.57 22.05
CA GLN A 157 35.77 14.84 21.69
C GLN A 157 36.29 15.61 22.92
N ALA A 158 35.59 15.55 24.06
CA ALA A 158 36.04 16.15 25.31
C ALA A 158 37.29 15.45 25.88
N LEU A 159 37.39 14.13 25.68
CA LEU A 159 38.57 13.34 26.06
C LEU A 159 39.73 13.48 25.08
N GLN A 160 39.49 13.86 23.82
CA GLN A 160 40.59 14.10 22.89
C GLN A 160 41.42 15.30 23.39
N PRO A 161 42.73 15.10 23.64
CA PRO A 161 43.60 16.20 24.02
C PRO A 161 43.57 17.21 22.88
N ARG A 162 43.03 18.42 23.15
CA ARG A 162 43.00 19.52 22.17
C ARG A 162 44.34 19.55 21.45
N PRO A 163 44.37 19.45 20.11
CA PRO A 163 45.62 19.48 19.37
C PRO A 163 46.35 20.74 19.81
N ARG A 164 47.47 20.55 20.51
CA ARG A 164 48.26 21.67 21.00
C ARG A 164 48.53 22.56 19.79
N PRO A 165 48.30 23.88 19.89
CA PRO A 165 48.33 24.75 18.74
C PRO A 165 49.66 24.56 18.00
N ILE A 166 49.55 24.12 16.74
CA ILE A 166 50.66 23.87 15.81
C ILE A 166 51.51 25.14 15.67
N LEU A 167 50.95 26.30 16.00
CA LEU A 167 51.65 27.58 16.20
C LEU A 167 52.93 27.43 17.04
N SER A 168 52.92 26.66 18.12
CA SER A 168 54.13 26.43 18.92
C SER A 168 55.22 25.68 18.15
N HIS A 169 54.85 24.74 17.28
CA HIS A 169 55.78 24.03 16.40
C HIS A 169 56.26 24.92 15.23
N TRP A 170 55.37 25.72 14.64
CA TRP A 170 55.73 26.67 13.58
C TRP A 170 56.67 27.75 14.08
N LEU A 171 56.47 28.28 15.28
CA LEU A 171 57.35 29.28 15.89
C LEU A 171 58.75 28.69 16.17
N LEU A 172 58.81 27.42 16.58
CA LEU A 172 60.06 26.68 16.77
C LEU A 172 60.77 26.44 15.43
N LEU A 173 60.02 26.08 14.38
CA LEU A 173 60.55 25.90 13.03
C LEU A 173 61.07 27.23 12.46
N TRP A 174 60.34 28.32 12.66
CA TRP A 174 60.72 29.65 12.19
C TRP A 174 61.98 30.16 12.89
N MET A 175 62.11 29.94 14.20
CA MET A 175 63.35 30.22 14.95
C MET A 175 64.55 29.40 14.44
N LEU A 176 64.33 28.12 14.08
CA LEU A 176 65.40 27.26 13.54
C LEU A 176 65.81 27.66 12.12
N PHE A 177 64.86 28.02 11.24
CA PHE A 177 65.14 28.41 9.87
C PHE A 177 65.66 29.85 9.74
N GLY A 178 65.19 30.77 10.58
CA GLY A 178 65.62 32.17 10.58
C GLY A 178 67.12 32.35 10.90
N GLN A 179 67.73 31.43 11.66
CA GLN A 179 69.17 31.49 11.94
C GLN A 179 70.05 31.13 10.74
N ARG A 180 69.51 30.51 9.68
CA ARG A 180 70.30 30.05 8.54
C ARG A 180 70.60 31.14 7.51
N GLN A 181 69.89 32.27 7.55
CA GLN A 181 70.01 33.34 6.54
C GLN A 181 71.04 34.43 6.88
N GLY A 182 71.91 34.24 7.87
CA GLY A 182 73.15 35.04 8.01
C GLY A 182 72.98 36.50 8.48
N ALA A 183 71.77 37.01 8.63
CA ALA A 183 71.53 38.27 9.33
C ALA A 183 71.62 38.03 10.84
N ALA A 184 72.70 38.46 11.47
CA ALA A 184 72.85 38.36 12.92
C ALA A 184 71.80 39.24 13.62
N PRO A 185 70.79 38.67 14.31
CA PRO A 185 69.92 39.49 15.14
C PRO A 185 70.73 40.05 16.31
N PRO A 186 70.42 41.26 16.79
CA PRO A 186 71.08 41.82 17.97
C PRO A 186 70.93 40.84 19.14
N ALA A 187 72.05 40.48 19.77
CA ALA A 187 72.13 39.42 20.79
C ALA A 187 71.16 39.61 21.99
N VAL A 188 70.61 40.82 22.16
CA VAL A 188 69.65 41.16 23.20
C VAL A 188 68.25 40.59 22.89
N SER A 189 67.87 40.49 21.61
CA SER A 189 66.53 40.02 21.18
C SER A 189 66.37 38.50 21.35
N THR A 190 67.42 37.73 21.06
CA THR A 190 67.40 36.27 21.20
C THR A 190 67.33 35.84 22.66
N MET A 191 68.01 36.52 23.58
CA MET A 191 67.93 36.23 25.01
C MET A 191 66.55 36.57 25.59
N ALA A 192 65.94 37.69 25.19
CA ALA A 192 64.58 38.04 25.59
C ALA A 192 63.55 37.00 25.12
N ALA A 193 63.68 36.52 23.87
CA ALA A 193 62.83 35.45 23.33
C ALA A 193 63.01 34.12 24.09
N LEU A 194 64.25 33.76 24.45
CA LEU A 194 64.55 32.56 25.23
C LEU A 194 64.01 32.65 26.67
N VAL A 195 64.01 33.84 27.28
CA VAL A 195 63.41 34.08 28.61
C VAL A 195 61.89 33.97 28.56
N LEU A 196 61.25 34.49 27.50
CA LEU A 196 59.80 34.33 27.29
C LEU A 196 59.42 32.87 27.03
N LEU A 197 60.19 32.14 26.23
CA LEU A 197 59.99 30.69 26.04
C LEU A 197 60.19 29.91 27.34
N ARG A 198 61.12 30.31 28.19
CA ARG A 198 61.32 29.72 29.52
C ARG A 198 60.13 29.99 30.45
N GLN A 199 59.45 31.13 30.35
CA GLN A 199 58.22 31.40 31.12
C GLN A 199 57.06 30.50 30.65
N ILE A 200 56.92 30.29 29.35
CA ILE A 200 55.88 29.43 28.76
C ILE A 200 56.11 27.95 29.11
N TRP A 201 57.38 27.52 29.25
CA TRP A 201 57.77 26.14 29.58
C TRP A 201 58.24 25.96 31.04
N GLY A 202 58.10 27.01 31.84
CA GLY A 202 58.58 27.07 33.22
C GLY A 202 57.70 26.24 34.15
N PRO A 203 58.27 25.64 35.20
CA PRO A 203 57.56 24.74 36.12
C PRO A 203 56.51 25.44 37.01
N SER A 204 56.27 26.74 36.83
CA SER A 204 55.39 27.55 37.68
C SER A 204 53.89 27.32 37.42
N GLY A 205 53.52 26.59 36.37
CA GLY A 205 52.14 26.12 36.17
C GLY A 205 51.89 24.81 36.92
N THR A 206 51.50 24.91 38.19
CA THR A 206 51.21 23.81 39.14
C THR A 206 49.99 22.95 38.79
N LEU A 207 49.61 22.82 37.52
CA LEU A 207 48.39 22.10 37.11
C LEU A 207 48.59 21.14 35.92
N LEU A 208 49.74 20.45 35.83
CA LEU A 208 49.86 19.30 34.94
C LEU A 208 50.49 18.11 35.69
N PRO A 209 49.76 16.99 35.84
CA PRO A 209 50.28 15.79 36.49
C PRO A 209 51.39 15.16 35.66
N SER A 210 52.36 14.64 36.41
CA SER A 210 53.54 13.81 36.13
C SER A 210 53.49 12.77 35.00
N SER A 211 53.05 13.12 33.79
CA SER A 211 53.37 12.37 32.58
C SER A 211 54.78 12.77 32.13
N THR A 212 55.78 12.15 32.77
CA THR A 212 57.18 12.16 32.32
C THR A 212 57.30 11.37 31.01
N SER A 213 56.83 11.95 29.91
CA SER A 213 57.14 11.40 28.60
C SER A 213 58.64 11.55 28.37
N ALA A 214 59.30 10.47 27.96
CA ALA A 214 60.75 10.42 27.72
C ALA A 214 61.23 11.60 26.83
N LEU A 215 60.35 12.09 25.95
CA LEU A 215 60.56 13.25 25.10
C LEU A 215 60.90 14.52 25.91
N GLY A 216 60.23 14.77 27.04
CA GLY A 216 60.50 15.94 27.89
C GLY A 216 61.89 15.90 28.53
N ILE A 217 62.38 14.69 28.87
CA ILE A 217 63.74 14.48 29.39
C ILE A 217 64.77 14.71 28.28
N PHE A 218 64.50 14.22 27.07
CA PHE A 218 65.35 14.44 25.90
C PHE A 218 65.44 15.92 25.53
N LEU A 219 64.32 16.65 25.49
CA LEU A 219 64.31 18.09 25.23
C LEU A 219 65.08 18.86 26.32
N ARG A 220 64.95 18.50 27.61
CA ARG A 220 65.75 19.13 28.68
C ARG A 220 67.25 18.86 28.54
N LYS A 221 67.65 17.66 28.11
CA LYS A 221 69.08 17.34 27.85
C LYS A 221 69.60 18.08 26.61
N ALA A 222 68.83 18.09 25.52
CA ALA A 222 69.17 18.80 24.29
C ALA A 222 69.30 20.31 24.56
N TRP A 223 68.35 20.89 25.31
CA TRP A 223 68.39 22.28 25.71
C TRP A 223 69.64 22.63 26.52
N ARG A 224 69.99 21.80 27.52
CA ARG A 224 71.22 22.00 28.30
C ARG A 224 72.48 21.96 27.42
N LYS A 225 72.54 21.06 26.44
CA LYS A 225 73.66 21.01 25.48
C LYS A 225 73.70 22.23 24.56
N LEU A 226 72.55 22.69 24.09
CA LEU A 226 72.43 23.90 23.26
C LEU A 226 72.82 25.15 24.04
N LEU A 227 72.40 25.26 25.30
CA LEU A 227 72.78 26.35 26.19
C LEU A 227 74.29 26.33 26.48
N ALA A 228 74.86 25.14 26.71
CA ALA A 228 76.30 24.98 26.90
C ALA A 228 77.08 25.38 25.64
N LEU A 229 76.60 25.01 24.44
CA LEU A 229 77.19 25.42 23.15
C LEU A 229 77.07 26.93 22.91
N ALA A 230 75.92 27.52 23.23
CA ALA A 230 75.71 28.97 23.10
C ALA A 230 76.65 29.74 24.04
N MET A 231 76.76 29.32 25.30
CA MET A 231 77.70 29.89 26.27
C MET A 231 79.16 29.70 25.82
N ARG A 232 79.51 28.54 25.23
CA ARG A 232 80.85 28.32 24.66
C ARG A 232 81.14 29.22 23.47
N ARG A 233 80.12 29.62 22.70
CA ARG A 233 80.28 30.51 21.55
C ARG A 233 80.34 31.98 21.94
N THR A 234 79.65 32.38 23.01
CA THR A 234 79.69 33.75 23.53
C THR A 234 80.89 34.03 24.42
N PHE A 235 81.41 33.01 25.14
CA PHE A 235 82.59 33.16 26.01
C PHE A 235 83.88 32.57 25.44
N GLY A 236 83.83 31.83 24.33
CA GLY A 236 84.98 31.09 23.79
C GLY A 236 85.82 31.80 22.72
N SER A 237 85.64 33.09 22.45
CA SER A 237 86.45 33.81 21.44
C SER A 237 87.83 34.26 21.96
N LEU A 238 88.33 33.65 23.03
CA LEU A 238 89.67 33.88 23.61
C LEU A 238 90.37 32.53 23.87
N GLN A 239 90.46 31.69 22.84
CA GLN A 239 91.53 30.70 22.77
C GLN A 239 91.61 30.11 21.36
N GLU A 240 92.52 30.67 20.57
CA GLU A 240 93.04 30.02 19.36
C GLU A 240 93.90 28.83 19.76
N THR A 241 93.62 27.64 19.22
CA THR A 241 94.65 26.69 18.79
C THR A 241 94.10 25.74 17.71
N PRO A 242 94.94 25.23 16.80
CA PRO A 242 94.51 24.71 15.51
C PRO A 242 94.31 23.19 15.43
N ARG A 243 93.44 22.81 14.49
CA ARG A 243 93.38 21.60 13.64
C ARG A 243 94.20 20.37 14.06
N VAL A 244 93.49 19.23 14.24
CA VAL A 244 93.84 17.94 13.60
C VAL A 244 92.56 17.20 13.20
N HIS A 245 92.53 16.74 11.94
CA HIS A 245 91.55 15.83 11.33
C HIS A 245 91.61 14.44 11.98
N SER A 246 90.47 13.74 12.07
CA SER A 246 90.13 12.62 11.15
C SER A 246 89.10 11.63 11.74
N ARG A 247 88.09 11.37 10.89
CA ARG A 247 87.43 10.08 10.55
C ARG A 247 86.79 9.17 11.61
N GLU A 248 85.83 8.40 11.07
CA GLU A 248 85.27 7.13 11.55
C GLU A 248 84.03 7.18 12.47
N LEU A 249 82.84 7.03 11.88
CA LEU A 249 82.12 5.74 11.80
C LEU A 249 80.67 5.94 11.32
N THR A 250 80.49 5.76 10.01
CA THR A 250 79.23 5.37 9.38
C THR A 250 79.11 3.85 9.42
N ALA A 251 78.18 3.31 10.21
CA ALA A 251 77.54 2.01 9.93
C ALA A 251 76.37 1.77 10.90
N ARG A 252 75.31 1.15 10.35
CA ARG A 252 74.15 0.54 11.02
C ARG A 252 72.99 1.49 11.34
N PHE A 253 71.96 1.49 10.50
CA PHE A 253 70.86 0.52 10.63
C PHE A 253 70.04 0.51 9.34
N SER A 254 69.98 -0.67 8.74
CA SER A 254 69.16 -1.05 7.60
C SER A 254 68.28 -2.20 8.08
N VAL A 255 67.06 -2.28 7.53
CA VAL A 255 66.12 -3.42 7.58
C VAL A 255 65.41 -3.67 8.91
N GLU A 256 64.14 -3.26 8.99
CA GLU A 256 63.05 -4.15 9.44
C GLU A 256 61.67 -3.56 9.09
N SER A 257 61.20 -3.83 7.88
CA SER A 257 59.82 -3.60 7.44
C SER A 257 59.35 -4.85 6.70
N GLN A 258 58.94 -5.89 7.43
CA GLN A 258 58.02 -6.90 6.91
C GLN A 258 57.52 -7.81 8.03
N LYS A 259 56.24 -8.18 7.89
CA LYS A 259 55.43 -9.11 8.71
C LYS A 259 54.85 -8.55 10.00
N LEU A 260 53.56 -8.27 9.93
CA LEU A 260 52.47 -9.01 10.62
C LEU A 260 51.15 -8.32 10.17
N SER A 261 50.36 -8.96 9.30
CA SER A 261 49.17 -9.75 9.67
C SER A 261 48.07 -8.88 10.31
N ALA A 262 46.78 -8.97 10.01
CA ALA A 262 45.98 -9.81 9.14
C ALA A 262 44.54 -9.26 9.23
N SER A 263 43.71 -9.69 8.28
CA SER A 263 42.26 -9.87 8.42
C SER A 263 41.41 -8.68 8.87
N ILE A 264 40.87 -7.97 7.89
CA ILE A 264 39.59 -7.28 8.02
C ILE A 264 38.50 -8.31 7.66
N PRO A 265 37.65 -8.78 8.59
CA PRO A 265 36.40 -9.40 8.21
C PRO A 265 35.38 -8.31 7.90
N ALA A 266 34.91 -8.30 6.65
CA ALA A 266 33.72 -7.56 6.26
C ALA A 266 32.51 -8.15 6.98
N SER A 267 32.00 -7.46 7.99
CA SER A 267 30.76 -7.80 8.67
C SER A 267 29.57 -7.40 7.80
N SER A 268 29.11 -8.36 6.99
CA SER A 268 27.77 -8.41 6.42
C SER A 268 26.75 -8.57 7.57
N SER A 269 26.21 -7.44 8.04
CA SER A 269 25.08 -7.43 8.98
C SER A 269 23.79 -7.66 8.21
N LYS A 270 23.51 -8.92 7.92
CA LYS A 270 22.19 -9.42 7.50
C LYS A 270 21.30 -9.39 8.74
N VAL A 271 20.66 -8.25 9.00
CA VAL A 271 19.64 -8.12 10.04
C VAL A 271 18.45 -8.97 9.61
N ALA A 272 18.28 -10.10 10.30
CA ALA A 272 17.10 -10.93 10.20
C ALA A 272 15.89 -10.08 10.61
N ALA A 273 14.99 -9.85 9.66
CA ALA A 273 13.66 -9.34 9.94
C ALA A 273 12.97 -10.33 10.89
N PRO A 274 12.31 -9.86 11.97
CA PRO A 274 11.49 -10.73 12.79
C PRO A 274 10.35 -11.26 11.92
N LYS A 275 10.32 -12.57 11.74
CA LYS A 275 9.20 -13.31 11.18
C LYS A 275 8.06 -13.21 12.19
N ILE A 276 7.31 -12.10 12.12
CA ILE A 276 6.02 -11.96 12.78
C ILE A 276 5.09 -12.91 12.03
N GLU A 277 4.82 -14.05 12.66
CA GLU A 277 3.74 -14.94 12.29
C GLU A 277 2.42 -14.18 12.51
N SER A 278 2.00 -13.44 11.49
CA SER A 278 0.61 -13.04 11.36
C SER A 278 -0.23 -14.32 11.42
N PRO A 279 -1.27 -14.41 12.26
CA PRO A 279 -2.19 -15.53 12.23
C PRO A 279 -2.84 -15.51 10.85
N ALA A 280 -2.35 -16.37 9.96
CA ALA A 280 -2.98 -16.64 8.69
C ALA A 280 -4.38 -17.14 9.01
N LEU A 281 -5.37 -16.28 8.78
CA LEU A 281 -6.75 -16.70 8.54
C LEU A 281 -6.67 -17.77 7.46
N GLN A 282 -6.74 -19.02 7.88
CA GLN A 282 -6.85 -20.14 6.97
C GLN A 282 -8.11 -19.87 6.14
N PRO A 283 -8.01 -19.81 4.80
CA PRO A 283 -9.19 -19.75 3.98
C PRO A 283 -10.07 -20.96 4.35
N PRO A 284 -11.40 -20.81 4.41
CA PRO A 284 -12.31 -21.89 4.76
C PRO A 284 -11.94 -23.14 3.97
N ASN A 285 -11.74 -24.23 4.71
CA ASN A 285 -11.30 -25.50 4.18
C ASN A 285 -12.44 -26.09 3.33
N TRP A 286 -12.50 -25.71 2.05
CA TRP A 286 -13.35 -26.28 1.02
C TRP A 286 -12.84 -27.66 0.58
N SER A 287 -12.53 -28.53 1.54
CA SER A 287 -12.12 -29.92 1.32
C SER A 287 -13.34 -30.78 0.98
N GLY A 288 -14.04 -30.42 -0.10
CA GLY A 288 -14.83 -31.37 -0.86
C GLY A 288 -13.87 -32.09 -1.79
N ASP A 289 -13.58 -33.35 -1.47
CA ASP A 289 -12.57 -34.22 -2.09
C ASP A 289 -12.99 -34.72 -3.48
N GLU A 290 -13.64 -33.86 -4.27
CA GLU A 290 -13.75 -34.03 -5.72
C GLU A 290 -12.51 -33.41 -6.32
N LYS A 291 -11.70 -34.24 -6.99
CA LYS A 291 -10.48 -33.87 -7.70
C LYS A 291 -10.78 -32.73 -8.68
N LYS A 292 -10.71 -31.48 -8.21
CA LYS A 292 -10.78 -30.27 -9.02
C LYS A 292 -9.65 -30.38 -10.04
N ARG A 293 -9.98 -30.77 -11.27
CA ARG A 293 -9.03 -30.68 -12.37
C ARG A 293 -8.61 -29.21 -12.43
N PRO A 294 -7.29 -28.92 -12.46
CA PRO A 294 -6.83 -27.56 -12.54
C PRO A 294 -7.45 -26.90 -13.76
N LEU A 295 -7.97 -25.69 -13.57
CA LEU A 295 -8.69 -24.90 -14.58
C LEU A 295 -7.94 -24.81 -15.93
N GLY A 296 -6.61 -24.90 -15.89
CA GLY A 296 -5.73 -24.85 -17.06
C GLY A 296 -5.81 -26.04 -18.02
N GLN A 297 -6.45 -27.16 -17.68
CA GLN A 297 -6.54 -28.30 -18.62
C GLN A 297 -7.59 -28.11 -19.73
N ASP A 298 -8.66 -27.36 -19.47
CA ASP A 298 -9.75 -27.19 -20.44
C ASP A 298 -9.63 -25.87 -21.24
N LEU A 299 -8.90 -24.89 -20.70
CA LEU A 299 -8.55 -23.64 -21.39
C LEU A 299 -7.25 -23.85 -22.17
N THR A 300 -7.36 -24.36 -23.40
CA THR A 300 -6.23 -24.77 -24.25
C THR A 300 -5.27 -23.66 -24.67
N ASP A 301 -5.57 -22.39 -24.36
CA ASP A 301 -4.69 -21.27 -24.69
C ASP A 301 -3.69 -21.04 -23.54
N PRO A 302 -2.37 -21.13 -23.76
CA PRO A 302 -1.36 -20.90 -22.72
C PRO A 302 -1.43 -19.50 -22.08
N VAL A 303 -2.18 -18.58 -22.70
CA VAL A 303 -2.47 -17.26 -22.15
C VAL A 303 -3.30 -17.33 -20.86
N PHE A 304 -4.10 -18.38 -20.64
CA PHE A 304 -4.94 -18.52 -19.43
C PHE A 304 -4.16 -19.01 -18.21
N ASP A 305 -3.06 -19.73 -18.40
CA ASP A 305 -2.25 -20.24 -17.30
C ASP A 305 -1.69 -19.12 -16.43
N GLU A 306 -1.33 -17.98 -17.04
CA GLU A 306 -0.87 -16.79 -16.33
C GLU A 306 -1.92 -16.21 -15.37
N TYR A 307 -3.21 -16.42 -15.65
CA TYR A 307 -4.34 -15.88 -14.86
C TYR A 307 -5.02 -16.92 -13.98
N ALA A 308 -4.69 -18.20 -14.11
CA ALA A 308 -5.38 -19.30 -13.43
C ALA A 308 -5.32 -19.16 -11.89
N GLU A 309 -4.16 -18.83 -11.34
CA GLU A 309 -4.01 -18.63 -9.88
C GLU A 309 -4.80 -17.42 -9.38
N VAL A 310 -4.85 -16.34 -10.16
CA VAL A 310 -5.56 -15.11 -9.79
C VAL A 310 -7.06 -15.34 -9.82
N LEU A 311 -7.57 -16.00 -10.87
CA LEU A 311 -8.99 -16.41 -10.97
C LEU A 311 -9.40 -17.29 -9.79
N GLN A 312 -8.58 -18.30 -9.46
CA GLN A 312 -8.83 -19.18 -8.34
C GLN A 312 -8.81 -18.45 -7.00
N ARG A 313 -7.88 -17.50 -6.81
CA ARG A 313 -7.82 -16.66 -5.60
C ARG A 313 -9.07 -15.80 -5.42
N HIS A 314 -9.71 -15.41 -6.51
CA HIS A 314 -10.96 -14.66 -6.50
C HIS A 314 -12.23 -15.52 -6.51
N GLY A 315 -12.08 -16.85 -6.41
CA GLY A 315 -13.21 -17.78 -6.34
C GLY A 315 -13.90 -18.05 -7.68
N TYR A 316 -13.27 -17.69 -8.80
CA TYR A 316 -13.74 -18.08 -10.13
C TYR A 316 -13.29 -19.51 -10.41
N ASP A 317 -14.18 -20.46 -10.16
CA ASP A 317 -14.03 -21.83 -10.59
C ASP A 317 -14.73 -22.08 -11.93
N ARG A 318 -14.65 -23.32 -12.42
CA ARG A 318 -15.17 -23.68 -13.75
C ARG A 318 -16.67 -23.45 -13.87
N GLU A 319 -17.41 -23.75 -12.83
CA GLU A 319 -18.87 -23.62 -12.80
C GLU A 319 -19.26 -22.14 -12.81
N VAL A 320 -18.58 -21.32 -12.01
CA VAL A 320 -18.79 -19.86 -12.02
C VAL A 320 -18.43 -19.26 -13.38
N LEU A 321 -17.31 -19.69 -13.99
CA LEU A 321 -16.93 -19.27 -15.35
C LEU A 321 -17.96 -19.70 -16.41
N ALA A 322 -18.69 -20.79 -16.17
CA ALA A 322 -19.75 -21.30 -17.05
C ALA A 322 -21.09 -20.52 -16.90
N ASP A 323 -21.30 -19.84 -15.77
CA ASP A 323 -22.53 -19.08 -15.50
C ASP A 323 -22.36 -17.56 -15.64
N LEU A 324 -21.14 -17.12 -15.99
CA LEU A 324 -20.76 -15.71 -16.09
C LEU A 324 -21.43 -15.01 -17.30
N LYS A 325 -22.19 -13.93 -17.03
CA LYS A 325 -22.79 -13.10 -18.08
C LYS A 325 -21.78 -12.15 -18.71
N GLU A 326 -22.07 -11.60 -19.89
CA GLU A 326 -21.14 -10.68 -20.59
C GLU A 326 -20.74 -9.45 -19.73
N GLU A 327 -21.66 -8.93 -18.91
CA GLU A 327 -21.40 -7.83 -17.99
C GLU A 327 -20.42 -8.23 -16.88
N ASP A 328 -20.64 -9.41 -16.29
CA ASP A 328 -19.82 -9.98 -15.22
C ASP A 328 -18.42 -10.38 -15.73
N VAL A 329 -18.31 -10.78 -17.00
CA VAL A 329 -17.01 -11.06 -17.66
C VAL A 329 -16.16 -9.79 -17.73
N GLU A 330 -16.75 -8.62 -17.99
CA GLU A 330 -16.01 -7.35 -18.01
C GLU A 330 -15.46 -6.99 -16.62
N GLU A 331 -16.26 -7.22 -15.57
CA GLU A 331 -15.87 -6.98 -14.19
C GLU A 331 -14.75 -7.93 -13.75
N MET A 332 -14.92 -9.23 -14.02
CA MET A 332 -13.89 -10.25 -13.78
C MET A 332 -12.57 -9.88 -14.48
N LEU A 333 -12.61 -9.49 -15.76
CA LEU A 333 -11.42 -9.09 -16.53
C LEU A 333 -10.73 -7.84 -15.97
N ARG A 334 -11.47 -6.92 -15.36
CA ARG A 334 -10.90 -5.76 -14.65
C ARG A 334 -10.25 -6.21 -13.33
N LEU A 335 -10.92 -7.09 -12.61
CA LEU A 335 -10.52 -7.56 -11.30
C LEU A 335 -9.23 -8.40 -11.34
N ILE A 336 -9.02 -9.20 -12.39
CA ILE A 336 -7.75 -9.92 -12.63
C ILE A 336 -6.68 -9.07 -13.34
N GLU A 337 -6.93 -7.77 -13.53
CA GLU A 337 -6.04 -6.84 -14.25
C GLU A 337 -5.61 -7.36 -15.64
N CYS A 338 -6.54 -7.96 -16.38
CA CYS A 338 -6.23 -8.60 -17.66
C CYS A 338 -5.74 -7.56 -18.68
N LYS A 339 -4.58 -7.84 -19.30
CA LYS A 339 -3.99 -7.01 -20.36
C LYS A 339 -4.99 -6.84 -21.52
N PRO A 340 -5.08 -5.65 -22.15
CA PRO A 340 -6.10 -5.37 -23.16
C PRO A 340 -6.06 -6.33 -24.36
N GLY A 341 -4.87 -6.79 -24.78
CA GLY A 341 -4.74 -7.80 -25.84
C GLY A 341 -5.22 -9.19 -25.45
N HIS A 342 -5.15 -9.54 -24.16
CA HIS A 342 -5.58 -10.85 -23.65
C HIS A 342 -7.09 -10.88 -23.45
N ARG A 343 -7.74 -9.73 -23.17
CA ARG A 343 -9.21 -9.65 -22.99
C ARG A 343 -10.00 -10.18 -24.19
N VAL A 344 -9.55 -9.91 -25.41
CA VAL A 344 -10.22 -10.38 -26.63
C VAL A 344 -10.16 -11.90 -26.73
N ARG A 345 -8.98 -12.48 -26.45
CA ARG A 345 -8.79 -13.94 -26.41
C ARG A 345 -9.58 -14.59 -25.28
N PHE A 346 -9.60 -13.93 -24.11
CA PHE A 346 -10.36 -14.37 -22.94
C PHE A 346 -11.86 -14.49 -23.25
N ARG A 347 -12.45 -13.45 -23.85
CA ARG A 347 -13.85 -13.47 -24.28
C ARG A 347 -14.12 -14.53 -25.34
N ALA A 348 -13.19 -14.71 -26.29
CA ALA A 348 -13.34 -15.73 -27.34
C ALA A 348 -13.33 -17.15 -26.74
N ALA A 349 -12.40 -17.43 -25.83
CA ALA A 349 -12.30 -18.73 -25.18
C ALA A 349 -13.51 -19.03 -24.29
N LEU A 350 -13.95 -18.06 -23.49
CA LEU A 350 -15.18 -18.19 -22.68
C LEU A 350 -16.38 -18.50 -23.57
N ARG A 351 -16.57 -17.76 -24.68
CA ARG A 351 -17.66 -18.04 -25.63
C ARG A 351 -17.59 -19.43 -26.27
N SER A 352 -16.39 -19.98 -26.44
CA SER A 352 -16.21 -21.35 -26.97
C SER A 352 -16.40 -22.46 -25.94
N THR A 353 -16.18 -22.16 -24.65
CA THR A 353 -16.36 -23.13 -23.55
C THR A 353 -17.75 -23.07 -22.92
N LEU A 354 -18.46 -21.95 -23.07
CA LEU A 354 -19.83 -21.69 -22.62
C LEU A 354 -20.92 -22.21 -23.56
N ARG A 355 -20.55 -22.79 -24.70
CA ARG A 355 -21.46 -23.47 -25.63
C ARG A 355 -21.26 -24.97 -25.52
#